data_AF-A0AAW8W950-F1
#
_entry.id   AF-A0AAW8W950-F1
#
_cell.length_a   1.000
_cell.length_b   1.000
_cell.length_c   1.000
_cell.angle_alpha   90.00
_cell.angle_beta   90.00
_cell.angle_gamma   90.00
#
_symmetry.space_group_name_H-M   'P 1'
#
loop_
_entity.id
_entity.type
_entity.pdbx_description
1 polymer ?
#
loop_
_entity_poly.entity_id
_entity_poly.type
_entity_poly.pdbx_seq_one_letter_code
_entity_poly.pdbx_strand_id
1 'polypeptide(L)'
;MSYKLNHTYELGASQGSGAKASHQYIVVHETGNDSNKGGGSAKREASYMKSNWRNAYTHAIVDDQGIYIVGTPGYVAYGAGSPANERSPFQVELAHVDSQKRFDASYKRYVWVIRYFAKKYGIPLTLDGAGKGIKSHRWVTEHLWGSHTDPYDYLRKWGITKARFAKDLKNGVGGKVSTAKKSTYLTTVKQVKAITSVTRYHDKAFKKKELRFKPGTIFDIAKVVKYGKITRLRLGNGLYITSNTKFVKKLK
;
A
#
# COMPACT_ATOMS: atom_id res chain seq x y z
N MET A 1 8.43 -5.67 -11.07
CA MET A 1 9.79 -5.69 -10.50
C MET A 1 9.79 -6.60 -9.29
N SER A 2 10.81 -7.45 -9.16
CA SER A 2 10.98 -8.48 -8.13
C SER A 2 12.38 -8.33 -7.56
N TYR A 3 12.54 -8.42 -6.24
CA TYR A 3 13.85 -8.39 -5.57
C TYR A 3 14.17 -9.77 -5.01
N LYS A 4 15.46 -10.13 -5.00
CA LYS A 4 15.95 -11.34 -4.34
C LYS A 4 16.08 -11.10 -2.85
N LEU A 5 15.78 -12.12 -2.05
CA LEU A 5 16.03 -12.13 -0.62
C LEU A 5 17.41 -12.74 -0.37
N ASN A 6 18.23 -12.09 0.45
CA ASN A 6 19.54 -12.57 0.84
C ASN A 6 19.44 -13.22 2.24
N HIS A 7 19.80 -14.49 2.34
CA HIS A 7 19.69 -15.29 3.57
C HIS A 7 21.03 -15.51 4.29
N THR A 8 22.11 -14.82 3.87
CA THR A 8 23.45 -14.96 4.48
C THR A 8 23.44 -14.71 6.00
N TYR A 9 22.56 -13.83 6.47
CA TYR A 9 22.45 -13.45 7.87
C TYR A 9 21.23 -14.04 8.58
N GLU A 10 20.59 -15.06 8.00
CA GLU A 10 19.50 -15.74 8.67
C GLU A 10 20.00 -16.45 9.93
N LEU A 11 19.19 -16.39 10.98
CA LEU A 11 19.42 -17.08 12.24
C LEU A 11 19.35 -18.60 12.03
N GLY A 12 20.18 -19.34 12.76
CA GLY A 12 20.18 -20.80 12.71
C GLY A 12 18.93 -21.42 13.35
N ALA A 13 18.74 -22.73 13.16
CA ALA A 13 17.57 -23.45 13.67
C ALA A 13 17.35 -23.36 15.19
N SER A 14 18.41 -23.12 15.97
CA SER A 14 18.38 -22.94 17.43
C SER A 14 18.45 -21.47 17.87
N GLN A 15 18.27 -20.51 16.95
CA GLN A 15 18.34 -19.08 17.19
C GLN A 15 17.04 -18.39 16.81
N GLY A 16 16.69 -17.33 17.53
CA GLY A 16 15.39 -16.67 17.42
C GLY A 16 14.29 -17.40 18.20
N SER A 17 13.04 -16.98 17.98
CA SER A 17 11.88 -17.57 18.63
C SER A 17 11.38 -18.80 17.88
N GLY A 18 11.09 -19.88 18.62
CA GLY A 18 10.34 -21.03 18.10
C GLY A 18 8.84 -20.79 17.98
N ALA A 19 8.30 -19.69 18.52
CA ALA A 19 6.88 -19.39 18.52
C ALA A 19 6.41 -18.85 17.17
N LYS A 20 5.26 -19.31 16.69
CA LYS A 20 4.60 -18.76 15.49
C LYS A 20 3.92 -17.44 15.82
N ALA A 21 4.08 -16.45 14.96
CA ALA A 21 3.35 -15.19 15.07
C ALA A 21 1.98 -15.31 14.40
N SER A 22 0.96 -14.67 14.98
CA SER A 22 -0.34 -14.53 14.35
C SER A 22 -0.28 -13.51 13.21
N HIS A 23 -1.01 -13.75 12.11
CA HIS A 23 -0.95 -12.91 10.91
C HIS A 23 -1.84 -11.66 11.04
N GLN A 24 -1.49 -10.74 11.93
CA GLN A 24 -2.25 -9.49 12.10
C GLN A 24 -1.51 -8.29 11.55
N TYR A 25 -0.20 -8.19 11.80
CA TYR A 25 0.59 -7.01 11.53
C TYR A 25 1.81 -7.29 10.65
N ILE A 26 2.20 -6.28 9.86
CA ILE A 26 3.58 -6.15 9.40
C ILE A 26 4.12 -4.92 10.12
N VAL A 27 5.15 -5.07 10.94
CA VAL A 27 5.73 -3.92 11.65
C VAL A 27 6.90 -3.34 10.85
N VAL A 28 6.91 -2.01 10.70
CA VAL A 28 7.85 -1.29 9.84
C VAL A 28 8.69 -0.33 10.68
N HIS A 29 10.00 -0.45 10.54
CA HIS A 29 11.03 0.21 11.35
C HIS A 29 12.08 0.92 10.49
N GLU A 30 12.91 1.72 11.14
CA GLU A 30 14.22 2.17 10.66
C GLU A 30 15.26 2.03 11.77
N THR A 31 16.53 1.95 11.36
CA THR A 31 17.60 1.45 12.23
C THR A 31 18.11 2.46 13.26
N GLY A 32 17.78 3.74 13.14
CA GLY A 32 18.22 4.83 14.02
C GLY A 32 19.73 5.09 13.98
N ASN A 33 20.47 4.40 13.11
CA ASN A 33 21.92 4.31 13.19
C ASN A 33 22.63 5.22 12.18
N ASP A 34 22.72 6.52 12.50
CA ASP A 34 23.41 7.50 11.66
C ASP A 34 24.94 7.32 11.60
N SER A 35 25.52 6.45 12.45
CA SER A 35 26.93 6.02 12.35
C SER A 35 27.15 4.98 11.24
N ASN A 36 26.09 4.27 10.81
CA ASN A 36 26.12 3.25 9.77
C ASN A 36 25.21 3.62 8.58
N LYS A 37 25.63 4.62 7.79
CA LYS A 37 24.89 5.11 6.62
C LYS A 37 25.61 4.97 5.28
N GLY A 38 26.85 4.48 5.27
CA GLY A 38 27.63 4.25 4.05
C GLY A 38 27.13 3.05 3.22
N GLY A 39 27.80 2.77 2.10
CA GLY A 39 27.50 1.61 1.24
C GLY A 39 27.42 0.30 2.04
N GLY A 40 26.37 -0.51 1.83
CA GLY A 40 26.16 -1.77 2.55
C GLY A 40 25.72 -1.61 4.00
N SER A 41 24.97 -0.56 4.34
CA SER A 41 24.49 -0.32 5.70
C SER A 41 23.60 -1.45 6.20
N ALA A 42 22.65 -1.95 5.38
CA ALA A 42 21.78 -3.05 5.79
C ALA A 42 22.54 -4.36 5.98
N LYS A 43 23.60 -4.61 5.20
CA LYS A 43 24.46 -5.79 5.38
C LYS A 43 25.12 -5.78 6.76
N ARG A 44 25.66 -4.63 7.19
CA ARG A 44 26.32 -4.47 8.49
C ARG A 44 25.32 -4.59 9.64
N GLU A 45 24.15 -3.95 9.52
CA GLU A 45 23.07 -4.10 10.50
C GLU A 45 22.61 -5.56 10.61
N ALA A 46 22.46 -6.28 9.50
CA ALA A 46 22.01 -7.66 9.51
C ALA A 46 23.05 -8.59 10.16
N SER A 47 24.33 -8.34 9.90
CA SER A 47 25.43 -9.04 10.59
C SER A 47 25.43 -8.76 12.09
N TYR A 48 25.26 -7.50 12.49
CA TYR A 48 25.21 -7.11 13.90
C TYR A 48 24.00 -7.71 14.61
N MET A 49 22.82 -7.63 13.99
CA MET A 49 21.57 -8.18 14.51
C MET A 49 21.66 -9.71 14.65
N LYS A 50 22.26 -10.41 13.68
CA LYS A 50 22.53 -11.86 13.79
C LYS A 50 23.41 -12.19 14.99
N SER A 51 24.46 -11.41 15.26
CA SER A 51 25.33 -11.65 16.42
C SER A 51 24.66 -11.31 17.77
N ASN A 52 23.67 -10.42 17.77
CA ASN A 52 23.04 -9.86 18.96
C ASN A 52 21.55 -10.20 19.11
N TRP A 53 21.06 -11.22 18.41
CA TRP A 53 19.63 -11.53 18.28
C TRP A 53 18.91 -11.76 19.62
N ARG A 54 19.64 -12.20 20.66
CA ARG A 54 19.08 -12.41 22.01
C ARG A 54 18.57 -11.12 22.64
N ASN A 55 19.08 -9.97 22.22
CA ASN A 55 18.64 -8.66 22.69
C ASN A 55 17.42 -8.17 21.89
N ALA A 56 17.57 -8.10 20.56
CA ALA A 56 16.51 -7.70 19.64
C ALA A 56 16.84 -8.18 18.23
N TYR A 57 15.82 -8.51 17.45
CA TYR A 57 15.94 -8.71 16.02
C TYR A 57 14.60 -8.52 15.31
N THR A 58 14.68 -8.15 14.03
CA THR A 58 13.56 -8.16 13.09
C THR A 58 13.79 -9.24 12.02
N HIS A 59 12.83 -9.41 11.13
CA HIS A 59 12.91 -10.44 10.10
C HIS A 59 13.80 -10.05 8.93
N ALA A 60 13.93 -8.74 8.66
CA ALA A 60 14.72 -8.27 7.54
C ALA A 60 15.25 -6.86 7.75
N ILE A 61 16.35 -6.55 7.05
CA ILE A 61 16.91 -5.21 6.95
C ILE A 61 17.15 -4.88 5.48
N VAL A 62 16.83 -3.65 5.07
CA VAL A 62 16.83 -3.22 3.67
C VAL A 62 17.68 -1.98 3.46
N ASP A 63 18.49 -1.98 2.40
CA ASP A 63 19.15 -0.80 1.84
C ASP A 63 19.07 -0.78 0.30
N ASP A 64 19.90 0.03 -0.34
CA ASP A 64 19.96 0.20 -1.79
C ASP A 64 20.64 -0.97 -2.51
N GLN A 65 21.26 -1.89 -1.77
CA GLN A 65 22.00 -3.03 -2.28
C GLN A 65 21.22 -4.34 -2.12
N GLY A 66 20.43 -4.49 -1.05
CA GLY A 66 19.74 -5.75 -0.80
C GLY A 66 18.63 -5.72 0.25
N ILE A 67 17.99 -6.88 0.38
CA ILE A 67 17.06 -7.24 1.46
C ILE A 67 17.71 -8.43 2.16
N TYR A 68 18.15 -8.24 3.39
CA TYR A 68 18.85 -9.26 4.17
C TYR A 68 17.90 -9.83 5.21
N ILE A 69 17.60 -11.13 5.12
CA ILE A 69 16.77 -11.86 6.08
C ILE A 69 17.63 -12.19 7.31
N VAL A 70 17.06 -11.98 8.50
CA VAL A 70 17.68 -12.28 9.80
C VAL A 70 16.80 -13.25 10.56
N GLY A 71 15.63 -12.82 11.04
CA GLY A 71 14.62 -13.72 11.61
C GLY A 71 13.82 -14.46 10.55
N THR A 72 13.46 -15.72 10.82
CA THR A 72 12.64 -16.54 9.90
C THR A 72 11.20 -16.00 9.82
N PRO A 73 10.73 -15.51 8.64
CA PRO A 73 9.38 -14.99 8.50
C PRO A 73 8.29 -15.99 8.93
N GLY A 74 7.27 -15.51 9.63
CA GLY A 74 6.16 -16.31 10.18
C GLY A 74 6.35 -16.72 11.63
N TYR A 75 7.53 -16.51 12.19
CA TYR A 75 7.81 -16.68 13.62
C TYR A 75 7.80 -15.33 14.32
N VAL A 76 7.80 -15.36 15.65
CA VAL A 76 7.95 -14.15 16.46
C VAL A 76 9.37 -13.59 16.27
N ALA A 77 9.48 -12.27 16.17
CA ALA A 77 10.74 -11.54 16.25
C ALA A 77 10.67 -10.52 17.40
N TYR A 78 11.82 -10.07 17.89
CA TYR A 78 11.94 -9.24 19.10
C TYR A 78 12.21 -7.77 18.77
N GLY A 79 11.48 -7.20 17.80
CA GLY A 79 11.75 -5.84 17.30
C GLY A 79 10.74 -4.77 17.73
N ALA A 80 9.56 -5.14 18.23
CA ALA A 80 8.47 -4.19 18.50
C ALA A 80 7.82 -4.32 19.89
N GLY A 81 8.36 -5.20 20.75
CA GLY A 81 7.79 -5.52 22.06
C GLY A 81 6.48 -6.32 22.01
N SER A 82 6.09 -6.87 23.16
CA SER A 82 4.78 -7.53 23.32
C SER A 82 3.70 -6.46 23.54
N PRO A 83 2.47 -6.61 22.98
CA PRO A 83 1.95 -7.74 22.21
C PRO A 83 2.15 -7.66 20.68
N ALA A 84 2.97 -6.74 20.18
CA ALA A 84 3.15 -6.56 18.74
C ALA A 84 3.96 -7.70 18.09
N ASN A 85 4.97 -8.20 18.80
CA ASN A 85 5.86 -9.27 18.38
C ASN A 85 5.09 -10.55 18.01
N GLU A 86 4.16 -10.98 18.86
CA GLU A 86 3.32 -12.18 18.71
C GLU A 86 2.28 -12.03 17.59
N ARG A 87 2.07 -10.80 17.11
CA ARG A 87 1.08 -10.44 16.09
C ARG A 87 1.70 -10.09 14.75
N SER A 88 3.02 -10.20 14.63
CA SER A 88 3.76 -9.76 13.45
C SER A 88 4.63 -10.87 12.86
N PRO A 89 4.14 -11.61 11.84
CA PRO A 89 4.94 -12.61 11.13
C PRO A 89 6.06 -12.00 10.29
N PHE A 90 6.14 -10.67 10.20
CA PHE A 90 7.22 -9.99 9.51
C PHE A 90 7.41 -8.58 10.05
N GLN A 91 8.63 -8.28 10.46
CA GLN A 91 9.10 -6.97 10.93
C GLN A 91 10.30 -6.60 10.08
N VAL A 92 10.41 -5.34 9.64
CA VAL A 92 11.48 -4.94 8.72
C VAL A 92 12.04 -3.57 9.02
N GLU A 93 13.37 -3.51 9.02
CA GLU A 93 14.17 -2.31 9.19
C GLU A 93 14.54 -1.69 7.84
N LEU A 94 14.40 -0.36 7.74
CA LEU A 94 15.02 0.44 6.69
C LEU A 94 16.35 0.99 7.23
N ALA A 95 17.47 0.50 6.68
CA ALA A 95 18.78 1.00 7.09
C ALA A 95 18.98 2.44 6.66
N HIS A 96 19.62 3.22 7.53
CA HIS A 96 20.03 4.57 7.17
C HIS A 96 21.03 4.56 6.00
N VAL A 97 20.95 5.60 5.17
CA VAL A 97 21.84 5.85 4.02
C VAL A 97 22.23 7.33 3.96
N ASP A 98 23.24 7.65 3.15
CA ASP A 98 23.91 8.96 3.09
C ASP A 98 23.56 9.81 1.86
N SER A 99 22.69 9.33 0.96
CA SER A 99 22.31 10.05 -0.26
C SER A 99 20.89 9.74 -0.74
N GLN A 100 20.25 10.72 -1.40
CA GLN A 100 18.88 10.59 -1.90
C GLN A 100 18.75 9.44 -2.89
N LYS A 101 19.73 9.27 -3.79
CA LYS A 101 19.75 8.19 -4.77
C LYS A 101 19.70 6.82 -4.11
N ARG A 102 20.47 6.63 -3.03
CA ARG A 102 20.47 5.38 -2.26
C ARG A 102 19.14 5.24 -1.53
N PHE A 103 18.66 6.29 -0.88
CA PHE A 103 17.37 6.25 -0.18
C PHE A 103 16.22 5.85 -1.11
N ASP A 104 16.13 6.44 -2.29
CA ASP A 104 15.07 6.12 -3.27
C ASP A 104 15.11 4.65 -3.70
N ALA A 105 16.31 4.07 -3.80
CA ALA A 105 16.50 2.66 -4.12
C ALA A 105 16.17 1.75 -2.92
N SER A 106 16.58 2.12 -1.70
CA SER A 106 16.21 1.43 -0.46
C SER A 106 14.70 1.43 -0.25
N TYR A 107 14.06 2.59 -0.38
CA TYR A 107 12.62 2.77 -0.17
C TYR A 107 11.78 1.95 -1.16
N LYS A 108 12.19 1.85 -2.43
CA LYS A 108 11.55 0.96 -3.41
C LYS A 108 11.60 -0.51 -2.99
N ARG A 109 12.75 -0.97 -2.46
CA ARG A 109 12.91 -2.34 -1.94
C ARG A 109 12.11 -2.56 -0.67
N TYR A 110 12.14 -1.59 0.23
CA TYR A 110 11.45 -1.61 1.51
C TYR A 110 9.94 -1.75 1.32
N VAL A 111 9.33 -0.87 0.52
CA VAL A 111 7.91 -0.96 0.18
C VAL A 111 7.58 -2.28 -0.53
N TRP A 112 8.46 -2.76 -1.40
CA TRP A 112 8.24 -4.04 -2.09
C TRP A 112 8.21 -5.22 -1.11
N VAL A 113 9.17 -5.32 -0.18
CA VAL A 113 9.24 -6.46 0.74
C VAL A 113 8.10 -6.45 1.76
N ILE A 114 7.71 -5.26 2.24
CA ILE A 114 6.53 -5.09 3.09
C ILE A 114 5.28 -5.64 2.37
N ARG A 115 5.07 -5.22 1.12
CA ARG A 115 3.94 -5.67 0.31
C ARG A 115 4.00 -7.16 0.01
N TYR A 116 5.19 -7.71 -0.22
CA TYR A 116 5.40 -9.12 -0.51
C TYR A 116 4.95 -9.98 0.68
N PHE A 117 5.46 -9.71 1.88
CA PHE A 117 5.10 -10.48 3.08
C PHE A 117 3.68 -10.20 3.57
N ALA A 118 3.18 -8.97 3.45
CA ALA A 118 1.78 -8.67 3.74
C ALA A 118 0.84 -9.55 2.90
N LYS A 119 1.09 -9.67 1.60
CA LYS A 119 0.31 -10.56 0.71
C LYS A 119 0.48 -12.02 1.08
N LYS A 120 1.71 -12.47 1.35
CA LYS A 120 2.00 -13.87 1.76
C LYS A 120 1.19 -14.29 2.98
N TYR A 121 0.99 -13.38 3.94
CA TYR A 121 0.26 -13.65 5.18
C TYR A 121 -1.20 -13.18 5.18
N GLY A 122 -1.73 -12.69 4.05
CA GLY A 122 -3.11 -12.19 3.97
C GLY A 122 -3.39 -10.94 4.81
N ILE A 123 -2.37 -10.13 5.06
CA ILE A 123 -2.45 -8.90 5.87
C ILE A 123 -2.78 -7.70 4.96
N PRO A 124 -3.79 -6.87 5.31
CA PRO A 124 -4.15 -5.68 4.53
C PRO A 124 -2.99 -4.69 4.37
N LEU A 125 -2.90 -4.04 3.21
CA LEU A 125 -1.88 -3.03 2.91
C LEU A 125 -2.24 -1.62 3.44
N THR A 126 -3.01 -1.56 4.52
CA THR A 126 -3.41 -0.33 5.18
C THR A 126 -2.42 0.01 6.29
N LEU A 127 -1.79 1.18 6.19
CA LEU A 127 -0.86 1.69 7.19
C LEU A 127 -1.61 2.27 8.38
N ASP A 128 -1.26 1.87 9.60
CA ASP A 128 -1.68 2.45 10.88
C ASP A 128 -3.21 2.57 11.08
N GLY A 129 -4.00 1.79 10.35
CA GLY A 129 -5.46 1.74 10.53
C GLY A 129 -5.86 0.93 11.77
N ALA A 130 -7.17 0.86 12.05
CA ALA A 130 -7.69 -0.08 13.03
C ALA A 130 -7.52 -1.55 12.55
N GLY A 131 -7.44 -2.49 13.49
CA GLY A 131 -7.37 -3.93 13.18
C GLY A 131 -6.10 -4.37 12.46
N LYS A 132 -6.20 -5.40 11.60
CA LYS A 132 -5.06 -5.98 10.86
C LYS A 132 -4.51 -4.99 9.82
N GLY A 133 -3.20 -5.01 9.62
CA GLY A 133 -2.55 -4.18 8.60
C GLY A 133 -1.08 -3.92 8.84
N ILE A 134 -0.50 -2.99 8.10
CA ILE A 134 0.89 -2.55 8.28
C ILE A 134 0.91 -1.53 9.42
N LYS A 135 1.82 -1.70 10.40
CA LYS A 135 1.95 -0.84 11.57
C LYS A 135 3.36 -0.25 11.64
N SER A 136 3.46 1.06 11.76
CA SER A 136 4.72 1.68 12.20
C SER A 136 5.02 1.32 13.65
N HIS A 137 6.28 1.38 14.06
CA HIS A 137 6.64 1.24 15.47
C HIS A 137 6.00 2.35 16.31
N ARG A 138 5.88 3.57 15.76
CA ARG A 138 5.09 4.65 16.37
C ARG A 138 3.65 4.25 16.67
N TRP A 139 2.98 3.57 15.75
CA TRP A 139 1.62 3.09 16.01
C TRP A 139 1.59 2.06 17.14
N VAL A 140 2.59 1.18 17.21
CA VAL A 140 2.73 0.22 18.31
C VAL A 140 2.89 0.96 19.65
N THR A 141 3.77 1.95 19.73
CA THR A 141 3.92 2.83 20.91
C THR A 141 2.60 3.49 21.31
N GLU A 142 1.87 4.06 20.36
CA GLU A 142 0.64 4.82 20.62
C GLU A 142 -0.56 3.93 21.03
N HIS A 143 -0.56 2.63 20.70
CA HIS A 143 -1.75 1.78 20.84
C HIS A 143 -1.53 0.49 21.62
N LEU A 144 -0.29 0.04 21.80
CA LEU A 144 0.02 -1.25 22.40
C LEU A 144 1.04 -1.13 23.54
N TRP A 145 2.25 -0.62 23.25
CA TRP A 145 3.37 -0.57 24.19
C TRP A 145 4.59 0.12 23.56
N GLY A 146 5.46 0.70 24.40
CA GLY A 146 6.80 1.15 24.00
C GLY A 146 6.95 2.67 23.99
N SER A 147 8.06 3.15 23.44
CA SER A 147 8.40 4.59 23.34
C SER A 147 9.02 4.97 21.99
N HIS A 148 9.11 4.01 21.07
CA HIS A 148 9.73 4.18 19.77
C HIS A 148 8.81 4.93 18.79
N THR A 149 9.38 5.80 17.97
CA THR A 149 8.63 6.69 17.06
C THR A 149 8.96 6.49 15.57
N ASP A 150 9.79 5.51 15.26
CA ASP A 150 10.14 5.14 13.89
C ASP A 150 8.91 4.66 13.07
N PRO A 151 8.93 4.81 11.73
CA PRO A 151 10.03 5.33 10.89
C PRO A 151 9.82 6.75 10.36
N TYR A 152 8.86 7.51 10.90
CA TYR A 152 8.34 8.69 10.24
C TYR A 152 9.32 9.86 10.13
N ASP A 153 10.20 10.05 11.11
CA ASP A 153 11.17 11.14 11.09
C ASP A 153 12.24 10.89 10.03
N TYR A 154 12.76 9.67 9.96
CA TYR A 154 13.69 9.28 8.90
C TYR A 154 13.06 9.34 7.50
N LEU A 155 11.83 8.84 7.33
CA LEU A 155 11.12 8.95 6.05
C LEU A 155 10.92 10.41 5.63
N ARG A 156 10.56 11.29 6.58
CA ARG A 156 10.35 12.72 6.33
C ARG A 156 11.64 13.43 5.92
N LYS A 157 12.79 13.07 6.51
CA LYS A 157 14.13 13.57 6.13
C LYS A 157 14.42 13.41 4.63
N TRP A 158 13.85 12.39 3.99
CA TRP A 158 14.03 12.09 2.57
C TRP A 158 12.80 12.39 1.70
N GLY A 159 11.87 13.21 2.21
CA GLY A 159 10.70 13.68 1.44
C GLY A 159 9.52 12.71 1.38
N ILE A 160 9.51 11.65 2.18
CA ILE A 160 8.38 10.70 2.26
C ILE A 160 7.48 11.04 3.44
N THR A 161 6.32 11.62 3.16
CA THR A 161 5.27 11.85 4.16
C THR A 161 4.55 10.54 4.53
N LYS A 162 3.92 10.47 5.71
CA LYS A 162 3.06 9.33 6.10
C LYS A 162 2.00 9.01 5.05
N ALA A 163 1.35 10.04 4.48
CA ALA A 163 0.37 9.88 3.42
C ALA A 163 0.98 9.29 2.14
N ARG A 164 2.19 9.73 1.77
CA ARG A 164 2.92 9.16 0.63
C ARG A 164 3.29 7.69 0.90
N PHE A 165 3.78 7.38 2.09
CA PHE A 165 4.11 6.02 2.47
C PHE A 165 2.91 5.08 2.43
N ALA A 166 1.77 5.48 3.01
CA ALA A 166 0.52 4.71 2.91
C ALA A 166 0.10 4.46 1.45
N LYS A 167 0.23 5.47 0.58
CA LYS A 167 -0.07 5.35 -0.84
C LYS A 167 0.86 4.37 -1.55
N ASP A 168 2.15 4.42 -1.26
CA ASP A 168 3.15 3.53 -1.84
C ASP A 168 3.00 2.09 -1.32
N LEU A 169 2.67 1.90 -0.04
CA LEU A 169 2.32 0.60 0.51
C LEU A 169 1.09 -0.01 -0.16
N LYS A 170 0.10 0.81 -0.54
CA LYS A 170 -1.10 0.35 -1.26
C LYS A 170 -0.84 0.06 -2.74
N ASN A 171 -0.01 0.86 -3.42
CA ASN A 171 0.11 0.83 -4.89
C ASN A 171 1.47 0.36 -5.42
N GLY A 172 2.50 0.29 -4.58
CA GLY A 172 3.91 0.19 -4.97
C GLY A 172 4.53 1.57 -5.25
N VAL A 173 5.86 1.68 -5.07
CA VAL A 173 6.61 2.91 -5.38
C VAL A 173 6.77 3.06 -6.89
N GLY A 174 6.44 4.23 -7.42
CA GLY A 174 6.55 4.51 -8.86
C GLY A 174 5.57 3.71 -9.72
N GLY A 175 4.71 2.88 -9.11
CA GLY A 175 3.53 2.37 -9.78
C GLY A 175 2.75 3.57 -10.30
N LYS A 176 2.31 3.53 -11.56
CA LYS A 176 1.33 4.49 -12.06
C LYS A 176 0.23 4.52 -11.01
N VAL A 177 0.15 5.63 -10.28
CA VAL A 177 -1.05 5.98 -9.54
C VAL A 177 -2.14 5.73 -10.56
N SER A 178 -3.07 4.83 -10.29
CA SER A 178 -4.35 4.87 -10.98
C SER A 178 -4.96 6.19 -10.54
N THR A 179 -4.47 7.30 -11.09
CA THR A 179 -5.22 8.55 -11.18
C THR A 179 -6.55 8.07 -11.68
N ALA A 180 -7.60 8.32 -10.89
CA ALA A 180 -8.94 7.98 -11.31
C ALA A 180 -9.03 8.45 -12.77
N LYS A 181 -9.20 7.53 -13.74
CA LYS A 181 -9.23 7.89 -15.16
C LYS A 181 -10.06 9.17 -15.24
N LYS A 182 -9.48 10.26 -15.78
CA LYS A 182 -10.25 11.49 -16.02
C LYS A 182 -11.58 11.05 -16.60
N SER A 183 -12.69 11.50 -16.02
CA SER A 183 -14.01 11.06 -16.46
C SER A 183 -14.11 11.31 -17.96
N THR A 184 -14.15 10.23 -18.73
CA THR A 184 -14.40 10.32 -20.17
C THR A 184 -15.89 10.19 -20.37
N TYR A 185 -16.40 10.96 -21.32
CA TYR A 185 -17.82 11.06 -21.61
C TYR A 185 -18.04 10.61 -23.05
N LEU A 186 -19.02 9.74 -23.27
CA LEU A 186 -19.32 9.25 -24.62
C LEU A 186 -19.80 10.41 -25.51
N THR A 187 -19.17 10.57 -26.68
CA THR A 187 -19.50 11.61 -27.67
C THR A 187 -20.41 11.08 -28.79
N THR A 188 -20.33 9.79 -29.09
CA THR A 188 -21.16 9.12 -30.11
C THR A 188 -21.49 7.69 -29.67
N VAL A 189 -22.77 7.43 -29.41
CA VAL A 189 -23.27 6.12 -28.98
C VAL A 189 -24.76 5.99 -29.29
N LYS A 190 -25.19 4.81 -29.73
CA LYS A 190 -26.58 4.43 -29.97
C LYS A 190 -27.12 3.54 -28.84
N GLN A 191 -26.26 2.77 -28.18
CA GLN A 191 -26.68 1.91 -27.06
C GLN A 191 -25.59 1.81 -25.99
N VAL A 192 -25.99 1.84 -24.71
CA VAL A 192 -25.09 1.67 -23.57
C VAL A 192 -25.57 0.61 -22.59
N LYS A 193 -24.64 -0.01 -21.88
CA LYS A 193 -24.89 -0.87 -20.72
C LYS A 193 -24.40 -0.20 -19.44
N ALA A 194 -25.22 -0.21 -18.40
CA ALA A 194 -24.84 0.24 -17.07
C ALA A 194 -23.77 -0.68 -16.46
N ILE A 195 -22.62 -0.12 -16.09
CA ILE A 195 -21.54 -0.83 -15.37
C ILE A 195 -21.78 -0.75 -13.86
N THR A 196 -22.35 0.36 -13.40
CA THR A 196 -22.78 0.60 -12.02
C THR A 196 -24.24 1.03 -12.01
N SER A 197 -24.83 1.30 -10.85
CA SER A 197 -26.19 1.83 -10.81
C SER A 197 -26.26 3.21 -11.47
N VAL A 198 -27.21 3.40 -12.38
CA VAL A 198 -27.40 4.65 -13.13
C VAL A 198 -28.75 5.27 -12.78
N THR A 199 -28.76 6.56 -12.46
CA THR A 199 -29.99 7.32 -12.25
C THR A 199 -30.40 8.03 -13.53
N ARG A 200 -31.70 8.06 -13.79
CA ARG A 200 -32.35 8.82 -14.88
C ARG A 200 -32.97 10.10 -14.32
N TYR A 201 -32.94 11.15 -15.15
CA TYR A 201 -33.26 12.52 -14.75
C TYR A 201 -34.15 13.21 -15.78
N HIS A 202 -35.00 14.13 -15.32
CA HIS A 202 -35.83 14.97 -16.19
C HIS A 202 -35.05 16.14 -16.84
N ASP A 203 -33.91 16.51 -16.28
CA ASP A 203 -33.08 17.61 -16.76
C ASP A 203 -31.63 17.19 -17.00
N LYS A 204 -30.99 17.85 -17.97
CA LYS A 204 -29.57 17.61 -18.33
C LYS A 204 -28.56 17.98 -17.23
N ALA A 205 -28.98 18.80 -16.26
CA ALA A 205 -28.16 19.19 -15.11
C ALA A 205 -28.22 18.18 -13.95
N PHE A 206 -29.05 17.14 -14.07
CA PHE A 206 -29.23 16.08 -13.06
C PHE A 206 -29.75 16.59 -11.71
N LYS A 207 -30.62 17.60 -11.72
CA LYS A 207 -31.25 18.13 -10.49
C LYS A 207 -32.56 17.44 -10.14
N LYS A 208 -33.31 16.95 -11.13
CA LYS A 208 -34.63 16.29 -11.01
C LYS A 208 -34.49 14.79 -11.26
N LYS A 209 -34.21 14.04 -10.19
CA LYS A 209 -34.10 12.57 -10.21
C LYS A 209 -35.46 11.95 -10.46
N GLU A 210 -35.47 10.82 -11.17
CA GLU A 210 -36.67 10.02 -11.40
C GLU A 210 -36.44 8.59 -10.88
N LEU A 211 -35.73 7.75 -11.65
CA LEU A 211 -35.53 6.35 -11.31
C LEU A 211 -34.05 5.93 -11.34
N ARG A 212 -33.68 5.00 -10.45
CA ARG A 212 -32.34 4.40 -10.40
C ARG A 212 -32.38 2.96 -10.89
N PHE A 213 -31.49 2.64 -11.82
CA PHE A 213 -31.37 1.34 -12.46
C PHE A 213 -30.16 0.57 -11.92
N LYS A 214 -30.26 -0.76 -11.89
CA LYS A 214 -29.20 -1.66 -11.44
C LYS A 214 -28.07 -1.80 -12.49
N PRO A 215 -26.86 -2.21 -12.09
CA PRO A 215 -25.83 -2.61 -13.04
C PRO A 215 -26.35 -3.67 -14.02
N GLY A 216 -25.91 -3.58 -15.27
CA GLY A 216 -26.31 -4.49 -16.34
C GLY A 216 -27.48 -4.01 -17.20
N THR A 217 -28.26 -3.01 -16.77
CA THR A 217 -29.36 -2.43 -17.56
C THR A 217 -28.84 -1.83 -18.88
N ILE A 218 -29.53 -2.10 -19.97
CA ILE A 218 -29.22 -1.58 -21.31
C ILE A 218 -30.15 -0.40 -21.60
N PHE A 219 -29.60 0.66 -22.21
CA PHE A 219 -30.35 1.84 -22.63
C PHE A 219 -30.08 2.16 -24.08
N ASP A 220 -31.15 2.38 -24.84
CA ASP A 220 -31.09 2.95 -26.18
C ASP A 220 -31.01 4.47 -26.11
N ILE A 221 -30.06 5.02 -26.84
CA ILE A 221 -29.70 6.44 -26.80
C ILE A 221 -30.25 7.12 -28.04
N ALA A 222 -31.20 8.02 -27.82
CA ALA A 222 -31.76 8.85 -28.89
C ALA A 222 -30.76 9.94 -29.32
N LYS A 223 -30.09 10.58 -28.36
CA LYS A 223 -29.14 11.67 -28.68
C LYS A 223 -28.07 11.85 -27.60
N VAL A 224 -26.85 12.17 -28.01
CA VAL A 224 -25.81 12.68 -27.11
C VAL A 224 -25.91 14.21 -27.03
N VAL A 225 -26.00 14.76 -25.82
CA VAL A 225 -26.22 16.19 -25.56
C VAL A 225 -25.04 16.78 -24.81
N LYS A 226 -24.51 17.93 -25.26
CA LYS A 226 -23.46 18.66 -24.54
C LYS A 226 -24.02 19.39 -23.31
N TYR A 227 -23.25 19.42 -22.24
CA TYR A 227 -23.53 20.20 -21.03
C TYR A 227 -22.21 20.72 -20.47
N GLY A 228 -21.89 22.00 -20.71
CA GLY A 228 -20.56 22.54 -20.43
C GLY A 228 -19.47 21.73 -21.15
N LYS A 229 -18.45 21.29 -20.40
CA LYS A 229 -17.31 20.50 -20.92
C LYS A 229 -17.59 18.98 -21.01
N ILE A 230 -18.81 18.54 -20.74
CA ILE A 230 -19.17 17.11 -20.66
C ILE A 230 -20.38 16.79 -21.56
N THR A 231 -20.74 15.51 -21.67
CA THR A 231 -21.94 15.07 -22.38
C THR A 231 -22.95 14.38 -21.46
N ARG A 232 -24.16 14.20 -21.98
CA ARG A 232 -25.30 13.46 -21.41
C ARG A 232 -25.93 12.61 -22.49
N LEU A 233 -26.59 11.53 -22.10
CA LEU A 233 -27.32 10.68 -23.03
C LEU A 233 -28.81 10.95 -22.84
N ARG A 234 -29.49 11.41 -23.89
CA ARG A 234 -30.94 11.56 -23.95
C ARG A 234 -31.54 10.26 -24.50
N LEU A 235 -32.51 9.72 -23.78
CA LEU A 235 -33.24 8.51 -24.13
C LEU A 235 -34.44 8.83 -25.03
N GLY A 236 -35.06 7.80 -25.62
CA GLY A 236 -36.25 7.96 -26.48
C GLY A 236 -37.43 8.68 -25.79
N ASN A 237 -37.59 8.47 -24.49
CA ASN A 237 -38.60 9.16 -23.67
C ASN A 237 -38.23 10.59 -23.26
N GLY A 238 -37.15 11.14 -23.80
CA GLY A 238 -36.71 12.52 -23.55
C GLY A 238 -35.90 12.74 -22.26
N LEU A 239 -35.78 11.72 -21.40
CA LEU A 239 -35.04 11.80 -20.14
C LEU A 239 -33.54 11.57 -20.32
N TYR A 240 -32.77 11.89 -19.28
CA TYR A 240 -31.31 11.95 -19.34
C TYR A 240 -30.65 10.95 -18.40
N ILE A 241 -29.57 10.31 -18.87
CA ILE A 241 -28.64 9.51 -18.07
C ILE A 241 -27.19 9.95 -18.32
N THR A 242 -26.29 9.51 -17.44
CA THR A 242 -24.86 9.86 -17.53
C THR A 242 -24.20 9.24 -18.77
N SER A 243 -23.33 9.98 -19.44
CA SER A 243 -22.44 9.45 -20.49
C SER A 243 -21.04 9.10 -19.96
N ASN A 244 -20.81 9.26 -18.64
CA ASN A 244 -19.51 9.01 -18.03
C ASN A 244 -19.17 7.52 -18.09
N THR A 245 -18.04 7.18 -18.71
CA THR A 245 -17.60 5.81 -18.96
C THR A 245 -17.31 4.99 -17.70
N LYS A 246 -17.25 5.63 -16.53
CA LYS A 246 -17.22 4.94 -15.22
C LYS A 246 -18.55 4.28 -14.85
N PHE A 247 -19.66 4.77 -15.41
CA PHE A 247 -21.01 4.31 -15.08
C PHE A 247 -21.66 3.54 -16.21
N VAL A 248 -21.26 3.82 -17.46
CA VAL A 248 -21.84 3.20 -18.66
C VAL A 248 -20.77 2.77 -19.65
N LYS A 249 -20.99 1.65 -20.36
CA LYS A 249 -20.16 1.14 -21.45
C LYS A 249 -20.92 1.23 -22.76
N LYS A 250 -20.30 1.72 -23.83
CA LYS A 250 -20.85 1.69 -25.19
C LYS A 250 -21.00 0.24 -25.68
N LEU A 251 -22.14 -0.07 -26.27
CA LEU A 251 -22.40 -1.34 -26.97
C LEU A 251 -22.44 -1.15 -28.49
N LYS A 252 -23.14 -0.10 -28.96
CA LYS A 252 -23.33 0.23 -30.37
C LYS A 252 -23.20 1.74 -30.57
#